data_AF-A0A8H3APT5-F1
#
_entry.id   AF-A0A8H3APT5-F1
#
_cell.length_a   1.000
_cell.length_b   1.000
_cell.length_c   1.000
_cell.angle_alpha   90.00
_cell.angle_beta   90.00
_cell.angle_gamma   90.00
#
_symmetry.space_group_name_H-M   'P 1'
#
loop_
_entity.id
_entity.type
_entity.pdbx_description
1 polymer ?
#
loop_
_entity_poly.entity_id
_entity_poly.type
_entity_poly.pdbx_seq_one_letter_code
_entity_poly.pdbx_strand_id
1 'polypeptide(L)'
;MFWPTDRVLMELKGTIKDREHIGQFLNRFVPGIRVMGLKSGGLNALRDDIVHAMDEAVRIGPPLVVVYFQGHGEGHYGPLRYITGDRKEGGKLEGFTAEGLVKMFSKLSAQTMAMVITDFCNTGNIYRLRFILVPRSDGSSFWAETQEWEDDQKSSRVHSITSPMIHAAGSLECQSVYETEKRGGYLTNSLANLEAGPLTLARFLLNLRRDVEVHLQDAKAHPRSPLPEYAEQVPQVYCNFELPPNDPESFLRIYDGTAKSFYSTFN
;
A
#
# COMPACT_ATOMS: atom_id res chain seq x y z
N MET A 1 15.20 -15.84 -3.33
CA MET A 1 14.97 -16.69 -2.13
C MET A 1 14.14 -17.94 -2.50
N PHE A 2 14.13 -18.97 -1.64
CA PHE A 2 13.31 -20.19 -1.79
C PHE A 2 12.24 -20.23 -0.70
N TRP A 3 11.11 -20.88 -0.97
CA TRP A 3 10.16 -21.32 0.04
C TRP A 3 10.92 -22.09 1.12
N PRO A 4 10.65 -21.86 2.40
CA PRO A 4 11.32 -22.64 3.43
C PRO A 4 10.95 -24.11 3.28
N THR A 5 11.90 -24.99 3.58
CA THR A 5 11.60 -26.41 3.77
C THR A 5 10.62 -26.57 4.94
N ASP A 6 9.91 -27.70 5.02
CA ASP A 6 8.72 -28.00 5.86
C ASP A 6 8.75 -27.61 7.35
N ARG A 7 9.85 -27.04 7.87
CA ARG A 7 10.05 -26.59 9.25
C ARG A 7 9.77 -25.11 9.51
N VAL A 8 9.64 -24.25 8.48
CA VAL A 8 9.29 -22.82 8.66
C VAL A 8 8.08 -22.48 7.79
N LEU A 9 6.94 -22.25 8.43
CA LEU A 9 5.71 -21.88 7.75
C LEU A 9 5.75 -20.38 7.42
N MET A 10 5.61 -20.02 6.13
CA MET A 10 5.38 -18.63 5.66
C MET A 10 3.93 -18.18 5.88
N GLU A 11 3.21 -18.84 6.79
CA GLU A 11 1.81 -18.58 7.05
C GLU A 11 1.64 -17.26 7.80
N LEU A 12 0.82 -16.37 7.25
CA LEU A 12 0.37 -15.16 7.91
C LEU A 12 -1.00 -15.42 8.53
N LYS A 13 -1.09 -15.41 9.84
CA LYS A 13 -2.28 -15.87 10.55
C LYS A 13 -3.36 -14.81 10.62
N GLY A 14 -2.97 -13.54 10.69
CA GLY A 14 -3.87 -12.39 10.70
C GLY A 14 -4.60 -12.12 9.38
N THR A 15 -4.23 -12.80 8.28
CA THR A 15 -4.76 -12.56 6.92
C THR A 15 -6.29 -12.55 6.83
N ILE A 16 -6.96 -13.45 7.55
CA ILE A 16 -8.44 -13.53 7.55
C ILE A 16 -9.03 -12.25 8.16
N LYS A 17 -8.45 -11.76 9.26
CA LYS A 17 -8.87 -10.51 9.89
C LYS A 17 -8.55 -9.29 9.05
N ASP A 18 -7.43 -9.29 8.34
CA ASP A 18 -7.10 -8.22 7.41
C ASP A 18 -8.14 -8.07 6.31
N ARG A 19 -8.66 -9.17 5.78
CA ARG A 19 -9.74 -9.14 4.78
C ARG A 19 -11.04 -8.54 5.32
N GLU A 20 -11.39 -8.84 6.56
CA GLU A 20 -12.54 -8.21 7.23
C GLU A 20 -12.31 -6.70 7.41
N HIS A 21 -11.14 -6.33 7.94
CA HIS A 21 -10.77 -4.95 8.25
C HIS A 21 -10.66 -4.07 7.01
N ILE A 22 -10.01 -4.53 5.95
CA ILE A 22 -9.95 -3.77 4.70
C ILE A 22 -11.35 -3.62 4.09
N GLY A 23 -12.21 -4.63 4.19
CA GLY A 23 -13.61 -4.53 3.78
C GLY A 23 -14.37 -3.44 4.54
N GLN A 24 -14.19 -3.35 5.86
CA GLN A 24 -14.77 -2.29 6.70
C GLN A 24 -14.26 -0.90 6.29
N PHE A 25 -12.95 -0.77 6.07
CA PHE A 25 -12.35 0.48 5.58
C PHE A 25 -12.95 0.89 4.24
N LEU A 26 -12.94 0.00 3.24
CA LEU A 26 -13.44 0.30 1.90
C LEU A 26 -14.94 0.63 1.90
N ASN A 27 -15.75 -0.04 2.71
CA ASN A 27 -17.19 0.27 2.81
C ASN A 27 -17.46 1.68 3.32
N ARG A 28 -16.56 2.26 4.13
CA ARG A 28 -16.67 3.64 4.61
C ARG A 28 -15.99 4.63 3.67
N PHE A 29 -14.85 4.25 3.11
CA PHE A 29 -13.98 5.12 2.33
C PHE A 29 -14.46 5.31 0.90
N VAL A 30 -14.94 4.24 0.28
CA VAL A 30 -15.45 4.19 -1.09
C VAL A 30 -16.73 3.36 -1.13
N PRO A 31 -17.84 3.85 -0.54
CA PRO A 31 -19.09 3.11 -0.48
C PRO A 31 -19.55 2.69 -1.88
N GLY A 32 -19.87 1.41 -2.05
CA GLY A 32 -20.29 0.87 -3.35
C GLY A 32 -19.15 0.52 -4.31
N ILE A 33 -17.89 0.58 -3.88
CA ILE A 33 -16.78 0.07 -4.71
C ILE A 33 -17.01 -1.39 -5.07
N ARG A 34 -16.92 -1.69 -6.37
CA ARG A 34 -17.01 -3.07 -6.85
C ARG A 34 -15.72 -3.80 -6.48
N VAL A 35 -15.83 -4.76 -5.58
CA VAL A 35 -14.72 -5.66 -5.25
C VAL A 35 -14.56 -6.70 -6.36
N MET A 36 -13.40 -6.69 -7.01
CA MET A 36 -13.02 -7.74 -7.97
C MET A 36 -12.37 -8.89 -7.21
N GLY A 37 -12.99 -10.07 -7.27
CA GLY A 37 -12.39 -11.29 -6.75
C GLY A 37 -11.23 -11.76 -7.63
N LEU A 38 -10.10 -12.10 -7.01
CA LEU A 38 -9.05 -12.87 -7.69
C LEU A 38 -9.53 -14.32 -7.89
N LYS A 39 -9.11 -14.99 -8.97
CA LYS A 39 -9.53 -16.37 -9.26
C LYS A 39 -9.16 -17.36 -8.15
N SER A 40 -8.02 -17.15 -7.48
CA SER A 40 -7.63 -17.87 -6.27
C SER A 40 -8.55 -17.64 -5.05
N GLY A 41 -9.60 -16.82 -5.16
CA GLY A 41 -10.43 -16.38 -4.05
C GLY A 41 -9.70 -15.37 -3.14
N GLY A 42 -8.58 -14.81 -3.58
CA GLY A 42 -7.78 -13.82 -2.84
C GLY A 42 -6.98 -14.38 -1.67
N LEU A 43 -6.97 -15.70 -1.46
CA LEU A 43 -5.99 -16.36 -0.59
C LEU A 43 -4.82 -16.81 -1.46
N ASN A 44 -3.59 -16.59 -0.99
CA ASN A 44 -2.37 -16.98 -1.71
C ASN A 44 -2.43 -16.60 -3.20
N ALA A 45 -2.70 -15.33 -3.47
CA ALA A 45 -2.92 -14.82 -4.82
C ALA A 45 -1.73 -15.16 -5.73
N LEU A 46 -2.04 -15.79 -6.87
CA LEU A 46 -1.05 -16.10 -7.89
C LEU A 46 -0.67 -14.84 -8.67
N ARG A 47 0.56 -14.78 -9.16
CA ARG A 47 1.05 -13.66 -9.96
C ARG A 47 0.15 -13.39 -11.17
N ASP A 48 -0.21 -14.44 -11.90
CA ASP A 48 -1.04 -14.34 -13.10
C ASP A 48 -2.47 -13.88 -12.80
N ASP A 49 -3.02 -14.25 -11.63
CA ASP A 49 -4.33 -13.78 -11.19
C ASP A 49 -4.34 -12.28 -10.92
N ILE A 50 -3.29 -11.77 -10.26
CA ILE A 50 -3.12 -10.34 -9.99
C ILE A 50 -2.95 -9.56 -11.31
N VAL A 51 -2.10 -10.06 -12.22
CA VAL A 51 -1.90 -9.43 -13.54
C VAL A 51 -3.19 -9.41 -14.33
N HIS A 52 -3.95 -10.50 -14.34
CA HIS A 52 -5.22 -10.58 -15.05
C HIS A 52 -6.25 -9.58 -14.50
N ALA A 53 -6.37 -9.46 -13.17
CA ALA A 53 -7.27 -8.49 -12.54
C ALA A 53 -6.87 -7.04 -12.89
N MET A 54 -5.57 -6.74 -12.90
CA MET A 54 -5.07 -5.42 -13.30
C MET A 54 -5.29 -5.13 -14.79
N ASP A 55 -5.06 -6.11 -15.68
CA ASP A 55 -5.33 -5.95 -17.11
C ASP A 55 -6.83 -5.76 -17.38
N GLU A 56 -7.72 -6.40 -16.60
CA GLU A 56 -9.15 -6.14 -16.64
C GLU A 56 -9.49 -4.72 -16.16
N ALA A 57 -8.89 -4.23 -15.07
CA ALA A 57 -9.07 -2.86 -14.61
C ALA A 57 -8.61 -1.84 -15.66
N VAL A 58 -7.47 -2.07 -16.31
CA VAL A 58 -6.96 -1.26 -17.43
C VAL A 58 -7.97 -1.24 -18.59
N ARG A 59 -8.53 -2.39 -18.95
CA ARG A 59 -9.51 -2.50 -20.04
C ARG A 59 -10.82 -1.78 -19.73
N ILE A 60 -11.32 -1.89 -18.49
CA ILE A 60 -12.54 -1.22 -18.05
C ILE A 60 -12.32 0.30 -17.97
N GLY A 61 -11.15 0.73 -17.51
CA GLY A 61 -10.80 2.13 -17.30
C GLY A 61 -11.72 2.83 -16.30
N PRO A 62 -11.93 2.28 -15.09
CA PRO A 62 -12.79 2.93 -14.11
C PRO A 62 -12.17 4.27 -13.65
N PRO A 63 -12.96 5.19 -13.10
CA PRO A 63 -12.44 6.45 -12.57
C PRO A 63 -11.50 6.24 -11.38
N LEU A 64 -11.77 5.23 -10.55
CA LEU A 64 -10.94 4.84 -9.41
C LEU A 64 -10.68 3.33 -9.41
N VAL A 65 -9.42 2.95 -9.17
CA VAL A 65 -9.01 1.59 -8.82
C VAL A 65 -8.39 1.63 -7.43
N VAL A 66 -8.89 0.78 -6.52
CA VAL A 66 -8.27 0.58 -5.21
C VAL A 66 -7.64 -0.81 -5.18
N VAL A 67 -6.34 -0.90 -4.91
CA VAL A 67 -5.60 -2.16 -4.80
C VAL A 67 -5.03 -2.31 -3.41
N TYR A 68 -5.36 -3.41 -2.74
CA TYR A 68 -4.82 -3.76 -1.44
C TYR A 68 -3.95 -5.00 -1.56
N PHE A 69 -2.68 -4.86 -1.22
CA PHE A 69 -1.73 -5.96 -1.13
C PHE A 69 -1.45 -6.27 0.33
N GLN A 70 -1.65 -7.53 0.70
CA GLN A 70 -1.27 -8.08 1.99
C GLN A 70 -0.43 -9.33 1.74
N GLY A 71 0.66 -9.49 2.48
CA GLY A 71 1.56 -10.63 2.28
C GLY A 71 2.98 -10.39 2.74
N HIS A 72 3.92 -11.03 2.05
CA HIS A 72 5.34 -10.95 2.35
C HIS A 72 6.08 -10.12 1.30
N GLY A 73 7.10 -9.39 1.72
CA GLY A 73 8.15 -8.85 0.86
C GLY A 73 9.46 -9.60 1.08
N GLU A 74 10.33 -9.67 0.07
CA GLU A 74 11.71 -10.11 0.32
C GLU A 74 12.46 -8.98 1.07
N GLY A 75 13.37 -9.36 1.96
CA GLY A 75 14.23 -8.38 2.65
C GLY A 75 15.17 -7.64 1.69
N HIS A 76 16.00 -6.73 2.22
CA HIS A 76 16.88 -5.81 1.47
C HIS A 76 17.77 -6.41 0.36
N TYR A 77 18.00 -7.73 0.34
CA TYR A 77 18.87 -8.39 -0.62
C TYR A 77 18.12 -9.07 -1.78
N GLY A 78 16.79 -9.06 -1.75
CA GLY A 78 15.93 -9.76 -2.69
C GLY A 78 15.40 -8.88 -3.82
N PRO A 79 15.28 -9.38 -5.06
CA PRO A 79 14.64 -8.63 -6.13
C PRO A 79 13.12 -8.51 -5.94
N LEU A 80 12.48 -9.40 -5.16
CA LEU A 80 11.03 -9.42 -4.99
C LEU A 80 10.59 -8.44 -3.90
N ARG A 81 9.70 -7.52 -4.25
CA ARG A 81 9.06 -6.61 -3.29
C ARG A 81 7.76 -7.16 -2.74
N TYR A 82 7.06 -7.99 -3.50
CA TYR A 82 5.86 -8.69 -3.05
C TYR A 82 5.90 -10.15 -3.49
N ILE A 83 5.81 -11.09 -2.55
CA ILE A 83 5.83 -12.53 -2.79
C ILE A 83 4.39 -13.02 -3.03
N THR A 84 4.19 -13.79 -4.09
CA THR A 84 2.88 -14.34 -4.49
C THR A 84 2.74 -15.80 -4.04
N GLY A 85 1.54 -16.36 -4.20
CA GLY A 85 1.24 -17.75 -3.83
C GLY A 85 1.84 -18.81 -4.75
N ASP A 86 2.57 -18.42 -5.80
CA ASP A 86 3.11 -19.37 -6.78
C ASP A 86 4.21 -20.25 -6.17
N ARG A 87 4.13 -21.55 -6.48
CA ARG A 87 5.12 -22.56 -6.08
C ARG A 87 5.74 -23.14 -7.34
N LYS A 88 6.97 -22.71 -7.68
CA LYS A 88 7.73 -23.29 -8.80
C LYS A 88 8.49 -24.55 -8.40
N GLU A 89 8.84 -25.35 -9.41
CA GLU A 89 9.78 -26.46 -9.27
C GLU A 89 11.05 -26.01 -8.54
N GLY A 90 11.52 -26.85 -7.61
CA GLY A 90 12.66 -26.54 -6.74
C GLY A 90 12.35 -25.58 -5.60
N GLY A 91 11.09 -25.17 -5.40
CA GLY A 91 10.66 -24.35 -4.26
C GLY A 91 11.08 -22.89 -4.35
N LYS A 92 11.39 -22.35 -5.54
CA LYS A 92 11.77 -20.94 -5.68
C LYS A 92 10.56 -20.03 -5.40
N LEU A 93 10.76 -18.94 -4.65
CA LEU A 93 9.74 -17.92 -4.47
C LEU A 93 9.48 -17.19 -5.79
N GLU A 94 8.22 -16.83 -6.01
CA GLU A 94 7.81 -15.91 -7.05
C GLU A 94 7.12 -14.70 -6.44
N GLY A 95 7.02 -13.66 -7.24
CA GLY A 95 6.47 -12.41 -6.78
C GLY A 95 6.71 -11.31 -7.79
N PHE A 96 6.46 -10.08 -7.40
CA PHE A 96 6.75 -8.90 -8.20
C PHE A 96 8.01 -8.19 -7.71
N THR A 97 8.86 -7.78 -8.66
CA THR A 97 9.91 -6.80 -8.42
C THR A 97 9.29 -5.40 -8.34
N ALA A 98 10.04 -4.41 -7.83
CA ALA A 98 9.60 -3.00 -7.87
C ALA A 98 9.25 -2.56 -9.30
N GLU A 99 10.13 -2.86 -10.27
CA GLU A 99 9.89 -2.56 -11.69
C GLU A 99 8.65 -3.29 -12.23
N GLY A 100 8.43 -4.55 -11.84
CA GLY A 100 7.25 -5.30 -12.23
C GLY A 100 5.95 -4.67 -11.72
N LEU A 101 5.96 -4.15 -10.50
CA LEU A 101 4.84 -3.39 -9.95
C LEU A 101 4.63 -2.06 -10.68
N VAL A 102 5.70 -1.29 -10.90
CA VAL A 102 5.64 -0.01 -11.65
C VAL A 102 5.08 -0.23 -13.06
N LYS A 103 5.57 -1.24 -13.78
CA LYS A 103 5.10 -1.61 -15.12
C LYS A 103 3.64 -2.05 -15.15
N MET A 104 3.16 -2.67 -14.07
CA MET A 104 1.76 -3.08 -13.97
C MET A 104 0.84 -1.85 -13.84
N PHE A 105 1.19 -0.91 -12.98
CA PHE A 105 0.42 0.32 -12.78
C PHE A 105 0.59 1.34 -13.92
N SER A 106 1.72 1.34 -14.63
CA SER A 106 1.93 2.24 -15.79
C SER A 106 1.00 1.96 -16.97
N LYS A 107 0.26 0.85 -16.96
CA LYS A 107 -0.76 0.54 -17.97
C LYS A 107 -2.07 1.27 -17.75
N LEU A 108 -2.31 1.80 -16.54
CA LEU A 108 -3.53 2.54 -16.24
C LEU A 108 -3.57 3.85 -17.03
N SER A 109 -4.78 4.22 -17.46
CA SER A 109 -5.03 5.49 -18.14
C SER A 109 -4.75 6.68 -17.22
N ALA A 110 -4.31 7.80 -17.78
CA ALA A 110 -4.24 9.08 -17.05
C ALA A 110 -5.61 9.55 -16.50
N GLN A 111 -6.71 8.96 -16.97
CA GLN A 111 -8.07 9.24 -16.49
C GLN A 111 -8.49 8.35 -15.32
N THR A 112 -7.70 7.33 -14.97
CA THR A 112 -7.97 6.41 -13.86
C THR A 112 -7.07 6.78 -12.69
N MET A 113 -7.67 7.11 -11.55
CA MET A 113 -6.93 7.25 -10.31
C MET A 113 -6.67 5.88 -9.68
N ALA A 114 -5.48 5.66 -9.15
CA ALA A 114 -5.14 4.48 -8.37
C ALA A 114 -4.91 4.84 -6.91
N MET A 115 -5.58 4.16 -5.98
CA MET A 115 -5.19 4.12 -4.58
C MET A 115 -4.62 2.74 -4.30
N VAL A 116 -3.37 2.68 -3.84
CA VAL A 116 -2.71 1.42 -3.53
C VAL A 116 -2.35 1.40 -2.05
N ILE A 117 -2.71 0.32 -1.37
CA ILE A 117 -2.44 0.12 0.05
C ILE A 117 -1.58 -1.15 0.15
N THR A 118 -0.43 -1.06 0.80
CA THR A 118 0.49 -2.20 0.90
C THR A 118 0.79 -2.53 2.36
N ASP A 119 0.30 -3.68 2.81
CA ASP A 119 0.52 -4.24 4.13
C ASP A 119 1.48 -5.44 4.05
N PHE A 120 2.74 -5.15 3.74
CA PHE A 120 3.86 -6.09 3.73
C PHE A 120 5.18 -5.34 4.02
N CYS A 121 6.23 -6.05 4.43
CA CYS A 121 7.49 -5.43 4.82
C CYS A 121 8.20 -4.70 3.67
N ASN A 122 9.07 -3.74 4.01
CA ASN A 122 9.98 -3.07 3.08
C ASN A 122 9.25 -2.33 1.93
N THR A 123 8.05 -1.80 2.18
CA THR A 123 7.23 -1.16 1.14
C THR A 123 7.79 0.17 0.67
N GLY A 124 8.15 1.09 1.57
CA GLY A 124 8.68 2.42 1.21
C GLY A 124 7.99 3.06 0.00
N ASN A 125 8.76 3.71 -0.87
CA ASN A 125 8.29 4.25 -2.15
C ASN A 125 8.55 3.27 -3.32
N ILE A 126 8.08 2.02 -3.20
CA ILE A 126 8.28 0.98 -4.24
C ILE A 126 7.78 1.36 -5.64
N TYR A 127 6.82 2.28 -5.74
CA TYR A 127 6.26 2.77 -7.00
C TYR A 127 6.99 4.00 -7.56
N ARG A 128 8.02 4.49 -6.86
CA ARG A 128 8.86 5.64 -7.25
C ARG A 128 8.02 6.88 -7.56
N LEU A 129 7.01 7.11 -6.72
CA LEU A 129 6.12 8.26 -6.83
C LEU A 129 6.86 9.53 -6.41
N ARG A 130 6.48 10.65 -7.04
CA ARG A 130 7.21 11.92 -6.94
C ARG A 130 7.23 12.52 -5.55
N PHE A 131 6.12 12.43 -4.81
CA PHE A 131 5.94 13.15 -3.57
C PHE A 131 5.69 12.21 -2.39
N ILE A 132 6.16 12.62 -1.21
CA ILE A 132 5.85 12.03 0.09
C ILE A 132 5.16 13.06 0.99
N LEU A 133 4.13 12.64 1.71
CA LEU A 133 3.41 13.48 2.64
C LEU A 133 4.20 13.61 3.95
N VAL A 134 4.61 14.83 4.28
CA VAL A 134 5.36 15.13 5.50
C VAL A 134 4.46 15.90 6.48
N PRO A 135 4.00 15.25 7.57
CA PRO A 135 3.31 15.95 8.64
C PRO A 135 4.29 16.74 9.50
N ARG A 136 3.86 17.91 9.98
CA ARG A 136 4.59 18.76 10.91
C ARG A 136 4.00 18.66 12.32
N SER A 137 4.80 19.05 13.31
CA SER A 137 4.40 19.05 14.72
C SER A 137 3.27 20.04 15.04
N ASP A 138 3.11 21.08 14.23
CA ASP A 138 2.03 22.07 14.33
C ASP A 138 0.68 21.58 13.74
N GLY A 139 0.63 20.34 13.26
CA GLY A 139 -0.56 19.74 12.64
C GLY A 139 -0.75 20.08 11.16
N SER A 140 0.10 20.95 10.58
CA SER A 140 0.15 21.17 9.13
C SER A 140 0.86 20.02 8.42
N SER A 141 0.76 19.97 7.10
CA SER A 141 1.48 19.00 6.26
C SER A 141 1.76 19.57 4.89
N PHE A 142 2.80 19.07 4.25
CA PHE A 142 3.22 19.46 2.91
C PHE A 142 3.75 18.26 2.13
N TRP A 143 3.80 18.38 0.81
CA TRP A 143 4.46 17.40 -0.06
C TRP A 143 5.94 17.75 -0.18
N ALA A 144 6.80 16.76 0.02
CA ALA A 144 8.21 16.84 -0.31
C ALA A 144 8.49 15.93 -1.51
N GLU A 145 9.39 16.34 -2.41
CA GLU A 145 9.84 15.44 -3.46
C GLU A 145 10.67 14.29 -2.88
N THR A 146 10.56 13.12 -3.50
CA THR A 146 11.24 11.90 -3.06
C THR A 146 12.60 11.77 -3.74
N GLN A 147 13.58 11.21 -3.02
CA GLN A 147 14.91 10.97 -3.58
C GLN A 147 14.85 10.01 -4.77
N GLU A 148 13.96 9.01 -4.71
CA GLU A 148 13.78 8.04 -5.79
C GLU A 148 13.35 8.71 -7.10
N TRP A 149 12.50 9.73 -7.02
CA TRP A 149 12.09 10.51 -8.18
C TRP A 149 13.24 11.33 -8.75
N GLU A 150 13.99 12.04 -7.91
CA GLU A 150 15.16 12.81 -8.35
C GLU A 150 16.21 11.95 -9.05
N ASP A 151 16.43 10.73 -8.54
CA ASP A 151 17.38 9.79 -9.11
C ASP A 151 16.88 9.21 -10.44
N ASP A 152 15.57 9.01 -10.60
CA ASP A 152 14.98 8.64 -11.87
C ASP A 152 15.14 9.74 -12.92
N GLN A 153 15.04 11.02 -12.56
CA GLN A 153 15.28 12.11 -13.53
C GLN A 153 16.72 12.14 -14.05
N LYS A 154 17.68 11.61 -13.28
CA LYS A 154 19.10 11.50 -13.68
C LYS A 154 19.40 10.25 -14.50
N SER A 155 18.47 9.30 -14.60
CA SER A 155 18.67 8.01 -15.27
C SER A 155 17.63 7.78 -16.37
N SER A 156 18.02 7.16 -17.48
CA SER A 156 17.12 6.88 -18.62
C SER A 156 16.17 5.70 -18.36
N ARG A 157 15.51 5.67 -17.20
CA ARG A 157 14.57 4.60 -16.84
C ARG A 157 13.27 4.70 -17.63
N VAL A 158 12.77 3.53 -18.07
CA VAL A 158 11.81 3.40 -19.19
C VAL A 158 10.35 3.32 -18.74
N HIS A 159 10.07 3.05 -17.47
CA HIS A 159 8.71 2.87 -16.97
C HIS A 159 8.39 3.83 -15.82
N SER A 160 7.41 4.70 -16.02
CA SER A 160 6.85 5.60 -15.01
C SER A 160 5.34 5.48 -14.98
N ILE A 161 4.75 5.71 -13.81
CA ILE A 161 3.30 5.71 -13.62
C ILE A 161 2.79 7.10 -13.97
N THR A 162 2.11 7.23 -15.11
CA THR A 162 1.49 8.48 -15.56
C THR A 162 0.07 8.66 -15.04
N SER A 163 -0.58 7.57 -14.62
CA SER A 163 -1.89 7.64 -13.97
C SER A 163 -1.77 8.27 -12.59
N PRO A 164 -2.69 9.17 -12.20
CA PRO A 164 -2.75 9.72 -10.84
C PRO A 164 -2.82 8.60 -9.80
N MET A 165 -1.83 8.54 -8.92
CA MET A 165 -1.69 7.46 -7.96
C MET A 165 -1.38 7.98 -6.57
N ILE A 166 -2.06 7.42 -5.56
CA ILE A 166 -1.75 7.57 -4.15
C ILE A 166 -1.39 6.19 -3.61
N HIS A 167 -0.27 6.11 -2.88
CA HIS A 167 0.19 4.90 -2.24
C HIS A 167 0.25 5.10 -0.73
N ALA A 168 -0.56 4.35 0.02
CA ALA A 168 -0.45 4.22 1.46
C ALA A 168 0.42 3.01 1.79
N ALA A 169 1.70 3.27 2.11
CA ALA A 169 2.68 2.25 2.43
C ALA A 169 2.60 1.88 3.92
N GLY A 170 2.61 0.58 4.22
CA GLY A 170 2.55 0.07 5.59
C GLY A 170 3.81 0.30 6.42
N SER A 171 4.96 0.48 5.74
CA SER A 171 6.25 0.70 6.37
C SER A 171 7.20 1.51 5.48
N LEU A 172 8.28 2.03 6.08
CA LEU A 172 9.48 2.45 5.34
C LEU A 172 10.13 1.26 4.62
N GLU A 173 11.04 1.54 3.67
CA GLU A 173 11.75 0.50 2.90
C GLU A 173 12.62 -0.41 3.79
N CYS A 174 13.10 0.09 4.93
CA CYS A 174 13.94 -0.66 5.88
C CYS A 174 13.17 -1.25 7.07
N GLN A 175 11.84 -1.13 7.08
CA GLN A 175 11.02 -1.54 8.20
C GLN A 175 10.22 -2.80 7.87
N SER A 176 10.00 -3.60 8.91
CA SER A 176 9.05 -4.71 8.87
C SER A 176 7.63 -4.21 9.10
N VAL A 177 6.67 -5.02 8.70
CA VAL A 177 5.26 -4.88 9.01
C VAL A 177 4.86 -6.04 9.91
N TYR A 178 4.04 -5.75 10.92
CA TYR A 178 3.68 -6.72 11.95
C TYR A 178 2.19 -7.08 11.89
N GLU A 179 1.90 -8.32 12.30
CA GLU A 179 0.55 -8.85 12.42
C GLU A 179 0.37 -9.59 13.74
N THR A 180 -0.88 -9.70 14.15
CA THR A 180 -1.28 -10.67 15.16
C THR A 180 -2.41 -11.53 14.63
N GLU A 181 -2.34 -12.82 14.93
CA GLU A 181 -3.36 -13.80 14.56
C GLU A 181 -4.80 -13.32 14.83
N LYS A 182 -5.02 -12.67 15.99
CA LYS A 182 -6.36 -12.25 16.42
C LYS A 182 -6.81 -10.88 15.90
N ARG A 183 -5.90 -9.96 15.59
CA ARG A 183 -6.24 -8.58 15.18
C ARG A 183 -5.85 -8.25 13.73
N GLY A 184 -5.18 -9.15 13.02
CA GLY A 184 -4.63 -8.85 11.70
C GLY A 184 -3.32 -8.04 11.77
N GLY A 185 -2.89 -7.55 10.61
CA GLY A 185 -1.82 -6.59 10.42
C GLY A 185 -2.12 -5.25 11.11
N TYR A 186 -1.09 -4.63 11.69
CA TYR A 186 -1.26 -3.39 12.46
C TYR A 186 -1.77 -2.24 11.59
N LEU A 187 -1.30 -2.16 10.35
CA LEU A 187 -1.76 -1.17 9.38
C LEU A 187 -3.24 -1.39 9.06
N THR A 188 -3.61 -2.61 8.70
CA THR A 188 -4.96 -2.92 8.23
C THR A 188 -5.99 -2.83 9.35
N ASN A 189 -5.62 -3.24 10.57
CA ASN A 189 -6.44 -2.99 11.76
C ASN A 189 -6.66 -1.49 11.98
N SER A 190 -5.59 -0.69 11.90
CA SER A 190 -5.68 0.77 12.06
C SER A 190 -6.59 1.41 11.02
N LEU A 191 -6.51 0.99 9.74
CA LEU A 191 -7.42 1.44 8.68
C LEU A 191 -8.90 1.16 9.03
N ALA A 192 -9.19 0.00 9.61
CA ALA A 192 -10.54 -0.37 10.03
C ALA A 192 -11.06 0.43 11.22
N ASN A 193 -10.20 1.08 12.01
CA ASN A 193 -10.60 1.89 13.16
C ASN A 193 -10.62 3.40 12.86
N LEU A 194 -10.18 3.84 11.67
CA LEU A 194 -10.27 5.24 11.29
C LEU A 194 -11.73 5.73 11.38
N GLU A 195 -11.93 6.78 12.18
CA GLU A 195 -13.24 7.41 12.37
C GLU A 195 -13.86 7.83 11.02
N ALA A 196 -15.17 7.62 10.88
CA ALA A 196 -15.91 8.12 9.74
C ALA A 196 -16.09 9.64 9.86
N GLY A 197 -15.47 10.40 8.96
CA GLY A 197 -15.59 11.85 8.91
C GLY A 197 -14.71 12.46 7.82
N PRO A 198 -14.83 13.77 7.55
CA PRO A 198 -13.91 14.47 6.65
C PRO A 198 -12.51 14.42 7.25
N LEU A 199 -11.72 13.48 6.79
CA LEU A 199 -10.31 13.39 7.10
C LEU A 199 -9.58 14.25 6.07
N THR A 200 -8.55 14.96 6.49
CA THR A 200 -7.56 15.47 5.53
C THR A 200 -6.54 14.36 5.29
N LEU A 201 -5.80 14.39 4.18
CA LEU A 201 -4.72 13.40 3.94
C LEU A 201 -3.69 13.42 5.08
N ALA A 202 -3.40 14.63 5.59
CA ALA A 202 -2.58 14.83 6.78
C ALA A 202 -3.13 14.08 8.00
N ARG A 203 -4.41 14.25 8.31
CA ARG A 203 -5.04 13.61 9.46
C ARG A 203 -5.16 12.11 9.30
N PHE A 204 -5.43 11.63 8.08
CA PHE A 204 -5.41 10.21 7.75
C PHE A 204 -4.06 9.58 8.08
N LEU A 205 -2.96 10.15 7.60
CA LEU A 205 -1.62 9.61 7.88
C LEU A 205 -1.26 9.68 9.36
N LEU A 206 -1.59 10.79 10.05
CA LEU A 206 -1.31 10.96 11.48
C LEU A 206 -2.07 9.95 12.33
N ASN A 207 -3.36 9.74 12.06
CA ASN A 207 -4.17 8.75 12.77
C ASN A 207 -3.63 7.34 12.51
N LEU A 208 -3.30 7.02 11.26
CA LEU A 208 -2.75 5.71 10.89
C LEU A 208 -1.44 5.42 11.62
N ARG A 209 -0.52 6.39 11.66
CA ARG A 209 0.75 6.27 12.40
C ARG A 209 0.53 6.10 13.90
N ARG A 210 -0.36 6.89 14.48
CA ARG A 210 -0.67 6.82 15.92
C ARG A 210 -1.22 5.44 16.29
N ASP A 211 -2.15 4.92 15.52
CA ASP A 211 -2.83 3.66 15.86
C ASP A 211 -1.88 2.46 15.63
N VAL A 212 -1.03 2.49 14.60
CA VAL A 212 0.07 1.52 14.43
C VAL A 212 1.07 1.58 15.59
N GLU A 213 1.42 2.78 16.06
CA GLU A 213 2.31 2.94 17.22
C GLU A 213 1.70 2.34 18.50
N VAL A 214 0.40 2.50 18.72
CA VAL A 214 -0.30 1.83 19.84
C VAL A 214 -0.14 0.32 19.75
N HIS A 215 -0.31 -0.27 18.57
CA HIS A 215 -0.09 -1.71 18.37
C HIS A 215 1.37 -2.13 18.63
N LEU A 216 2.35 -1.31 18.21
CA LEU A 216 3.77 -1.57 18.49
C LEU A 216 4.05 -1.54 19.99
N GLN A 217 3.51 -0.56 20.73
CA GLN A 217 3.70 -0.44 22.17
C GLN A 217 3.05 -1.60 22.93
N ASP A 218 1.81 -1.97 22.56
CA ASP A 218 1.14 -3.16 23.10
C ASP A 218 1.99 -4.44 22.89
N ALA A 219 2.59 -4.57 21.70
CA ALA A 219 3.39 -5.73 21.34
C ALA A 219 4.77 -5.74 22.02
N LYS A 220 5.41 -4.59 22.21
CA LYS A 220 6.66 -4.45 22.99
C LYS A 220 6.42 -4.79 24.47
N ALA A 221 5.25 -4.44 25.00
CA ALA A 221 4.85 -4.77 26.37
C ALA A 221 4.31 -6.20 26.55
N HIS A 222 4.25 -7.02 25.48
CA HIS A 222 3.59 -8.32 25.54
C HIS A 222 4.34 -9.30 26.47
N PRO A 223 3.70 -9.89 27.50
CA PRO A 223 4.39 -10.54 28.61
C PRO A 223 5.10 -11.86 28.25
N ARG A 224 4.72 -12.50 27.13
CA ARG A 224 5.25 -13.83 26.74
C ARG A 224 6.08 -13.82 25.46
N SER A 225 5.96 -12.75 24.68
CA SER A 225 6.56 -12.65 23.35
C SER A 225 6.65 -11.17 22.96
N PRO A 226 7.41 -10.36 23.72
CA PRO A 226 7.54 -8.94 23.43
C PRO A 226 8.28 -8.75 22.12
N LEU A 227 7.87 -7.75 21.34
CA LEU A 227 8.72 -7.24 20.25
C LEU A 227 9.97 -6.56 20.83
N PRO A 228 11.10 -6.57 20.09
CA PRO A 228 12.27 -5.80 20.49
C PRO A 228 11.96 -4.30 20.63
N GLU A 229 12.67 -3.60 21.53
CA GLU A 229 12.45 -2.16 21.77
C GLU A 229 12.63 -1.31 20.50
N TYR A 230 13.57 -1.70 19.64
CA TYR A 230 13.86 -1.06 18.36
C TYR A 230 12.87 -1.41 17.24
N ALA A 231 11.87 -2.26 17.48
CA ALA A 231 10.88 -2.59 16.47
C ALA A 231 10.07 -1.34 16.09
N GLU A 232 10.05 -1.01 14.81
CA GLU A 232 9.34 0.15 14.27
C GLU A 232 8.54 -0.24 13.03
N GLN A 233 7.41 0.46 12.85
CA GLN A 233 6.59 0.43 11.64
C GLN A 233 5.96 1.80 11.48
N VAL A 234 6.38 2.55 10.45
CA VAL A 234 5.88 3.92 10.22
C VAL A 234 5.21 3.99 8.86
N PRO A 235 3.86 3.99 8.82
CA PRO A 235 3.12 4.18 7.58
C PRO A 235 3.49 5.48 6.86
N GLN A 236 3.44 5.46 5.53
CA GLN A 236 3.74 6.62 4.67
C GLN A 236 2.64 6.81 3.63
N VAL A 237 2.50 8.04 3.11
CA VAL A 237 1.65 8.33 1.95
C VAL A 237 2.50 8.97 0.88
N TYR A 238 2.47 8.39 -0.32
CA TYR A 238 3.16 8.89 -1.51
C TYR A 238 2.17 9.19 -2.64
N CYS A 239 2.53 10.07 -3.56
CA CYS A 239 1.74 10.33 -4.76
C CYS A 239 2.58 10.90 -5.93
N ASN A 240 2.05 10.85 -7.16
CA ASN A 240 2.68 11.49 -8.33
C ASN A 240 1.99 12.80 -8.75
N PHE A 241 1.14 13.37 -7.90
CA PHE A 241 0.40 14.62 -8.10
C PHE A 241 0.11 15.29 -6.76
N GLU A 242 -0.03 16.60 -6.72
CA GLU A 242 -0.26 17.32 -5.47
C GLU A 242 -1.76 17.44 -5.16
N LEU A 243 -2.21 16.73 -4.12
CA LEU A 243 -3.49 16.99 -3.47
C LEU A 243 -3.30 17.96 -2.31
N PRO A 244 -4.14 18.96 -2.09
CA PRO A 244 -3.99 19.82 -0.92
C PRO A 244 -4.08 18.97 0.38
N PRO A 245 -2.98 18.82 1.16
CA PRO A 245 -2.93 17.83 2.24
C PRO A 245 -3.92 18.07 3.37
N ASN A 246 -4.33 19.33 3.54
CA ASN A 246 -5.19 19.84 4.59
C ASN A 246 -6.61 20.16 4.09
N ASP A 247 -6.93 19.88 2.83
CA ASP A 247 -8.27 20.04 2.29
C ASP A 247 -9.12 18.81 2.64
N PRO A 248 -10.23 18.96 3.37
CA PRO A 248 -11.14 17.86 3.71
C PRO A 248 -11.82 17.23 2.49
N GLU A 249 -11.86 17.93 1.35
CA GLU A 249 -12.39 17.40 0.09
C GLU A 249 -11.40 16.51 -0.66
N SER A 250 -10.12 16.48 -0.26
CA SER A 250 -9.11 15.66 -0.95
C SER A 250 -9.51 14.19 -1.06
N PHE A 251 -10.16 13.62 -0.03
CA PHE A 251 -10.68 12.25 -0.09
C PHE A 251 -11.92 12.08 -0.97
N LEU A 252 -12.82 13.08 -0.99
CA LEU A 252 -13.95 13.06 -1.91
C LEU A 252 -13.47 13.05 -3.37
N ARG A 253 -12.41 13.81 -3.67
CA ARG A 253 -11.80 13.84 -5.01
C ARG A 253 -11.11 12.53 -5.38
N ILE A 254 -10.57 11.81 -4.40
CA ILE A 254 -10.08 10.43 -4.61
C ILE A 254 -11.25 9.51 -4.95
N TYR A 255 -12.34 9.59 -4.18
CA TYR A 255 -13.55 8.79 -4.37
C TYR A 255 -14.16 8.98 -5.77
N ASP A 256 -14.30 10.23 -6.22
CA ASP A 256 -14.87 10.55 -7.53
C ASP A 256 -13.96 10.12 -8.71
N GLY A 257 -12.71 9.74 -8.42
CA GLY A 257 -11.70 9.40 -9.43
C GLY A 257 -11.38 10.56 -10.38
N THR A 258 -11.77 11.78 -10.02
CA THR A 258 -11.61 12.98 -10.84
C THR A 258 -10.23 13.56 -10.66
N ALA A 259 -9.21 12.90 -11.20
CA ALA A 259 -7.89 13.52 -11.28
C ALA A 259 -7.83 14.68 -12.30
N LYS A 260 -8.83 14.76 -13.20
CA LYS A 260 -8.91 15.81 -14.25
C LYS A 260 -8.92 17.23 -13.70
N SER A 261 -9.46 17.46 -12.49
CA SER A 261 -9.52 18.80 -11.90
C SER A 261 -8.15 19.36 -11.51
N PHE A 262 -7.10 18.53 -11.38
CA PHE A 262 -5.77 18.97 -10.95
C PHE A 262 -4.89 19.44 -12.11
N TYR A 263 -5.10 18.92 -13.32
CA TYR A 263 -4.33 19.34 -14.50
C TYR A 263 -4.86 20.64 -15.12
N SER A 264 -6.09 21.05 -14.80
CA SER A 264 -6.73 22.26 -15.34
C SER A 264 -6.44 23.54 -14.57
N THR A 265 -5.93 23.46 -13.34
CA THR A 265 -5.62 24.63 -12.50
C THR A 265 -4.16 25.09 -12.57
N PHE A 266 -3.32 24.42 -13.36
CA PHE A 266 -1.90 24.76 -13.55
C PHE A 266 -1.53 25.17 -14.99
N ASN A 267 -2.51 25.59 -15.80
CA ASN A 267 -2.28 26.24 -17.10
C ASN A 267 -2.71 27.70 -17.07
#